data_AF-A0A8I1MZT0-F1
#
_entry.id   AF-A0A8I1MZT0-F1
#
_cell.length_a   1.000
_cell.length_b   1.000
_cell.length_c   1.000
_cell.angle_alpha   90.00
_cell.angle_beta   90.00
_cell.angle_gamma   90.00
#
_symmetry.space_group_name_H-M   'P 1'
#
loop_
_entity.id
_entity.type
_entity.pdbx_description
1 polymer ?
#
loop_
_entity_poly.entity_id
_entity_poly.type
_entity_poly.pdbx_seq_one_letter_code
_entity_poly.pdbx_strand_id
1 'polypeptide(L)'
;MKKQQEIVSVLRRFAAEKRIDLQTLSARLDIPYSTLTSALRGTRPFPSDLETRKRIASVLGVTGLQVAIWCELLGLDDFIVTQNFESNALAALQAMRADPVVAHIAPSDDAWEQMPQHAKIALILMYQALTNKRLLEVSKVPAQPEEDNAE
;
A
#
# COMPACT_ATOMS: atom_id res chain seq x y z
N MET A 1 -4.00 -6.89 23.19
CA MET A 1 -4.56 -7.65 22.05
C MET A 1 -5.65 -6.83 21.36
N LYS A 2 -5.27 -5.77 20.61
CA LYS A 2 -6.21 -4.89 19.88
C LYS A 2 -6.47 -5.34 18.43
N LYS A 3 -5.88 -6.47 18.02
CA LYS A 3 -5.84 -6.91 16.63
C LYS A 3 -7.24 -7.36 16.18
N GLN A 4 -7.76 -6.76 15.12
CA GLN A 4 -8.98 -7.13 14.37
C GLN A 4 -10.33 -6.69 14.98
N GLN A 5 -10.37 -5.55 15.69
CA GLN A 5 -11.64 -5.00 16.18
C GLN A 5 -12.58 -4.56 15.06
N GLU A 6 -12.03 -4.16 13.91
CA GLU A 6 -12.80 -3.58 12.81
C GLU A 6 -13.61 -4.63 12.05
N ILE A 7 -13.02 -5.76 11.67
CA ILE A 7 -13.78 -6.85 11.04
C ILE A 7 -14.90 -7.37 11.96
N VAL A 8 -14.65 -7.42 13.27
CA VAL A 8 -15.65 -7.84 14.27
C VAL A 8 -16.82 -6.86 14.33
N SER A 9 -16.55 -5.54 14.33
CA SER A 9 -17.60 -4.53 14.37
C SER A 9 -18.44 -4.54 13.10
N VAL A 10 -17.81 -4.70 11.93
CA VAL A 10 -18.48 -4.81 10.63
C VAL A 10 -19.39 -6.04 10.57
N LEU A 11 -18.89 -7.21 10.97
CA LEU A 11 -19.69 -8.45 10.95
C LEU A 11 -20.89 -8.38 11.91
N ARG A 12 -20.72 -7.78 13.10
CA ARG A 12 -21.84 -7.56 14.04
C ARG A 12 -22.89 -6.62 13.46
N ARG A 13 -22.46 -5.53 12.83
CA ARG A 13 -23.34 -4.57 12.18
C ARG A 13 -24.12 -5.24 11.04
N PHE A 14 -23.44 -5.98 10.17
CA PHE A 14 -24.07 -6.74 9.09
C PHE A 14 -25.11 -7.73 9.62
N ALA A 15 -24.79 -8.47 10.69
CA ALA A 15 -25.72 -9.41 11.31
C ALA A 15 -26.98 -8.72 11.83
N ALA A 16 -26.81 -7.57 12.50
CA ALA A 16 -27.91 -6.76 13.00
C ALA A 16 -28.78 -6.19 11.86
N GLU A 17 -28.17 -5.64 10.82
CA GLU A 17 -28.86 -5.07 9.65
C GLU A 17 -29.66 -6.13 8.88
N LYS A 18 -29.08 -7.34 8.72
CA LYS A 18 -29.75 -8.45 8.02
C LYS A 18 -30.65 -9.29 8.93
N ARG A 19 -30.72 -8.98 10.24
CA ARG A 19 -31.46 -9.74 11.26
C ARG A 19 -31.13 -11.23 11.24
N ILE A 20 -29.87 -11.56 11.01
CA ILE A 20 -29.38 -12.95 11.02
C ILE A 20 -28.71 -13.26 12.36
N ASP A 21 -28.90 -14.48 12.83
CA ASP A 21 -28.21 -14.97 14.02
C ASP A 21 -26.77 -15.39 13.71
N LEU A 22 -25.98 -15.60 14.76
CA LEU A 22 -24.58 -16.00 14.62
C LEU A 22 -24.42 -17.38 13.96
N GLN A 23 -25.42 -18.26 14.10
CA GLN A 23 -25.40 -19.58 13.49
C GLN A 23 -25.56 -19.48 11.97
N THR A 24 -26.52 -18.70 11.49
CA THR A 24 -26.69 -18.39 10.06
C THR A 24 -25.48 -17.65 9.51
N LEU A 25 -24.91 -16.69 10.26
CA LEU A 25 -23.69 -16.00 9.85
C LEU A 25 -22.52 -16.96 9.70
N SER A 26 -22.34 -17.91 10.65
CA SER A 26 -21.28 -18.92 10.57
C SER A 26 -21.40 -19.80 9.33
N ALA A 27 -22.63 -20.21 8.98
CA ALA A 27 -22.90 -21.00 7.79
C ALA A 27 -22.64 -20.21 6.50
N ARG A 28 -23.02 -18.91 6.46
CA ARG A 28 -22.78 -18.06 5.28
C ARG A 28 -21.31 -17.75 5.04
N LEU A 29 -20.54 -17.57 6.11
CA LEU A 29 -19.11 -17.30 6.03
C LEU A 29 -18.26 -18.57 5.85
N ASP A 30 -18.87 -19.74 6.02
CA ASP A 30 -18.18 -21.04 6.06
C ASP A 30 -17.06 -21.06 7.12
N ILE A 31 -17.36 -20.48 8.29
CA ILE A 31 -16.47 -20.44 9.45
C ILE A 31 -17.14 -21.23 10.57
N PRO A 32 -16.43 -22.17 11.24
CA PRO A 32 -17.01 -22.90 12.36
C PRO A 32 -17.57 -21.96 13.43
N TYR A 33 -18.78 -22.25 13.92
CA TYR A 33 -19.48 -21.40 14.90
C TYR A 33 -18.62 -21.09 16.15
N SER A 34 -17.86 -22.08 16.64
CA SER A 34 -16.94 -21.93 17.76
C SER A 34 -15.79 -20.96 17.47
N THR A 35 -15.26 -20.99 16.24
CA THR A 35 -14.22 -20.06 15.77
C THR A 35 -14.78 -18.65 15.62
N LEU A 36 -15.94 -18.50 14.98
CA LEU A 36 -16.59 -17.20 14.80
C LEU A 36 -16.92 -16.56 16.16
N THR A 37 -17.52 -17.31 17.09
CA THR A 37 -17.86 -16.78 18.43
C THR A 37 -16.62 -16.42 19.23
N SER A 38 -15.54 -17.20 19.15
CA SER A 38 -14.27 -16.89 19.80
C SER A 38 -13.62 -15.63 19.21
N ALA A 39 -13.65 -15.48 17.87
CA ALA A 39 -13.14 -14.29 17.20
C ALA A 39 -13.95 -13.04 17.54
N LEU A 40 -15.28 -13.13 17.53
CA LEU A 40 -16.16 -12.02 17.91
C LEU A 40 -16.02 -11.61 19.38
N ARG A 41 -15.62 -12.52 20.27
CA ARG A 41 -15.32 -12.23 21.68
C ARG A 41 -13.91 -11.70 21.90
N GLY A 42 -13.05 -11.72 20.88
CA GLY A 42 -11.64 -11.33 20.98
C GLY A 42 -10.75 -12.34 21.70
N THR A 43 -11.22 -13.58 21.92
CA THR A 43 -10.43 -14.65 22.55
C THR A 43 -9.49 -15.33 21.57
N ARG A 44 -9.79 -15.25 20.27
CA ARG A 44 -8.94 -15.75 19.18
C ARG A 44 -8.88 -14.73 18.05
N PRO A 45 -7.80 -14.71 17.25
CA PRO A 45 -7.79 -13.93 16.01
C PRO A 45 -8.86 -14.46 15.05
N PHE A 46 -9.44 -13.55 14.29
CA PHE A 46 -10.35 -13.82 13.20
C PHE A 46 -9.60 -14.52 12.05
N PRO A 47 -10.15 -15.61 11.49
CA PRO A 47 -9.52 -16.33 10.39
C PRO A 47 -9.40 -15.43 9.17
N SER A 48 -8.16 -15.28 8.68
CA SER A 48 -7.81 -14.27 7.69
C SER A 48 -7.13 -14.88 6.45
N ASP A 49 -7.31 -16.18 6.20
CA ASP A 49 -6.83 -16.82 4.98
C ASP A 49 -7.54 -16.28 3.72
N LEU A 50 -6.91 -16.44 2.55
CA LEU A 50 -7.38 -15.86 1.29
C LEU A 50 -8.81 -16.28 0.94
N GLU A 51 -9.16 -17.55 1.11
CA GLU A 51 -10.48 -18.08 0.76
C GLU A 51 -11.56 -17.56 1.72
N THR A 52 -11.27 -17.52 3.02
CA THR A 52 -12.15 -16.90 4.01
C THR A 52 -12.39 -15.41 3.71
N ARG A 53 -11.36 -14.65 3.32
CA ARG A 53 -11.54 -13.24 2.93
C ARG A 53 -12.42 -13.07 1.70
N LYS A 54 -12.26 -13.91 0.67
CA LYS A 54 -13.12 -13.90 -0.52
C LYS A 54 -14.57 -14.19 -0.17
N ARG A 55 -14.83 -15.16 0.70
CA ARG A 55 -16.19 -15.48 1.18
C ARG A 55 -16.81 -14.31 1.93
N ILE A 56 -16.07 -13.71 2.87
CA ILE A 56 -16.53 -12.53 3.61
C ILE A 56 -16.84 -11.38 2.67
N ALA A 57 -15.94 -11.10 1.72
CA ALA A 57 -16.12 -10.06 0.71
C ALA A 57 -17.41 -10.27 -0.08
N SER A 58 -17.65 -11.51 -0.54
CA SER A 58 -18.88 -11.88 -1.24
C SER A 58 -20.13 -11.73 -0.38
N VAL A 59 -20.09 -12.12 0.90
CA VAL A 59 -21.26 -12.06 1.80
C VAL A 59 -21.59 -10.62 2.17
N LEU A 60 -20.57 -9.78 2.38
CA LEU A 60 -20.72 -8.38 2.76
C LEU A 60 -20.96 -7.46 1.55
N GLY A 61 -20.71 -7.93 0.32
CA GLY A 61 -20.82 -7.10 -0.89
C GLY A 61 -19.71 -6.04 -0.98
N VAL A 62 -18.51 -6.38 -0.50
CA VAL A 62 -17.34 -5.48 -0.45
C VAL A 62 -16.15 -6.10 -1.16
N THR A 63 -15.07 -5.33 -1.34
CA THR A 63 -13.86 -5.86 -1.98
C THR A 63 -13.06 -6.72 -1.00
N GLY A 64 -12.34 -7.73 -1.52
CA GLY A 64 -11.39 -8.51 -0.71
C GLY A 64 -10.29 -7.66 -0.07
N LEU A 65 -9.97 -6.51 -0.68
CA LEU A 65 -9.04 -5.52 -0.16
C LEU A 65 -9.54 -4.89 1.14
N GLN A 66 -10.80 -4.45 1.17
CA GLN A 66 -11.43 -3.90 2.38
C GLN A 66 -11.41 -4.92 3.53
N VAL A 67 -11.71 -6.19 3.23
CA VAL A 67 -11.63 -7.27 4.23
C VAL A 67 -10.19 -7.45 4.73
N ALA A 68 -9.19 -7.38 3.84
CA ALA A 68 -7.78 -7.47 4.23
C ALA A 68 -7.36 -6.31 5.16
N ILE A 69 -7.85 -5.09 4.89
CA ILE A 69 -7.62 -3.92 5.76
C ILE A 69 -8.27 -4.14 7.14
N TRP A 70 -9.53 -4.54 7.19
CA TRP A 70 -10.24 -4.81 8.46
C TRP A 70 -9.64 -5.97 9.27
N CYS A 71 -9.00 -6.92 8.59
CA CYS A 71 -8.24 -8.00 9.20
C CYS A 71 -6.82 -7.59 9.64
N GLU A 72 -6.44 -6.31 9.46
CA GLU A 72 -5.10 -5.76 9.71
C GLU A 72 -3.98 -6.49 8.94
N LEU A 73 -4.29 -7.02 7.75
CA LEU A 73 -3.30 -7.63 6.86
C LEU A 73 -2.62 -6.60 5.96
N LEU A 74 -3.31 -5.50 5.69
CA LEU A 74 -2.84 -4.37 4.91
C LEU A 74 -3.18 -3.09 5.68
N GLY A 75 -2.20 -2.21 5.83
CA GLY A 75 -2.37 -0.84 6.30
C GLY A 75 -2.50 0.14 5.14
N LEU A 76 -2.90 1.38 5.44
CA LEU A 76 -2.89 2.45 4.43
C LEU A 76 -1.47 2.71 3.89
N ASP A 77 -0.46 2.52 4.73
CA ASP A 77 0.95 2.69 4.38
C ASP A 77 1.41 1.69 3.30
N ASP A 78 0.79 0.51 3.22
CA ASP A 78 1.09 -0.49 2.20
C ASP A 78 0.67 -0.05 0.79
N PHE A 79 -0.17 0.98 0.70
CA PHE A 79 -0.60 1.60 -0.56
C PHE A 79 0.17 2.87 -0.90
N ILE A 80 1.04 3.33 0.00
CA ILE A 80 1.90 4.48 -0.26
C ILE A 80 3.08 3.99 -1.08
N VAL A 81 3.10 4.38 -2.36
CA VAL A 81 4.30 4.24 -3.19
C VAL A 81 5.33 5.21 -2.63
N THR A 82 6.21 4.72 -1.77
CA THR A 82 7.43 5.46 -1.39
C THR A 82 8.33 5.49 -2.62
N GLN A 83 8.24 6.57 -3.40
CA GLN A 83 9.22 6.84 -4.44
C GLN A 83 10.58 7.02 -3.77
N ASN A 84 11.38 5.96 -3.74
CA ASN A 84 12.77 6.05 -3.28
C ASN A 84 13.63 6.60 -4.43
N PHE A 85 14.69 7.32 -4.07
CA PHE A 85 15.59 7.94 -5.06
C PHE A 85 16.09 6.92 -6.09
N GLU A 86 16.48 5.72 -5.65
CA GLU A 86 17.02 4.67 -6.51
C GLU A 86 16.02 4.20 -7.59
N SER A 87 14.74 4.04 -7.25
CA SER A 87 13.71 3.64 -8.21
C SER A 87 13.48 4.73 -9.26
N ASN A 88 13.42 5.99 -8.83
CA ASN A 88 13.29 7.13 -9.74
C ASN A 88 14.54 7.29 -10.60
N ALA A 89 15.72 7.06 -10.04
CA ALA A 89 16.98 7.16 -10.75
C ALA A 89 17.13 6.06 -11.80
N LEU A 90 16.71 4.82 -11.47
CA LEU A 90 16.66 3.71 -12.42
C LEU A 90 15.66 3.96 -13.55
N ALA A 91 14.46 4.47 -13.23
CA ALA A 91 13.46 4.82 -14.24
C ALA A 91 13.97 5.93 -15.17
N ALA A 92 14.66 6.94 -14.62
CA ALA A 92 15.30 7.98 -15.42
C ALA A 92 16.40 7.42 -16.33
N LEU A 93 17.22 6.48 -15.84
CA LEU A 93 18.24 5.80 -16.64
C LEU A 93 17.63 5.04 -17.82
N GLN A 94 16.55 4.29 -17.58
CA GLN A 94 15.82 3.58 -18.63
C GLN A 94 15.23 4.55 -19.66
N ALA A 95 14.68 5.68 -19.21
CA ALA A 95 14.18 6.72 -20.09
C ALA A 95 15.29 7.32 -20.97
N MET A 96 16.48 7.58 -20.41
CA MET A 96 17.65 8.04 -21.17
C MET A 96 18.09 7.03 -22.23
N ARG A 97 18.13 5.74 -21.88
CA ARG A 97 18.52 4.67 -22.82
C ARG A 97 17.49 4.46 -23.93
N ALA A 98 16.22 4.74 -23.68
CA ALA A 98 15.15 4.65 -24.67
C ALA A 98 15.06 5.91 -25.56
N ASP A 99 15.74 7.00 -25.21
CA ASP A 99 15.66 8.28 -25.90
C ASP A 99 16.66 8.34 -27.07
N PRO A 100 16.22 8.43 -28.33
CA PRO A 100 17.12 8.43 -29.49
C PRO A 100 18.17 9.53 -29.47
N VAL A 101 17.91 10.64 -28.78
CA VAL A 101 18.82 11.80 -28.73
C VAL A 101 19.99 11.55 -27.78
N VAL A 102 19.77 10.85 -26.66
CA VAL A 102 20.78 10.68 -25.60
C VAL A 102 21.14 9.23 -25.28
N ALA A 103 20.51 8.24 -25.92
CA ALA A 103 20.77 6.83 -25.66
C ALA A 103 22.26 6.46 -25.83
N HIS A 104 22.95 7.10 -26.78
CA HIS A 104 24.36 6.86 -27.06
C HIS A 104 25.32 7.41 -25.98
N ILE A 105 24.85 8.31 -25.11
CA ILE A 105 25.61 8.83 -23.96
C ILE A 105 25.05 8.34 -22.62
N ALA A 106 23.99 7.53 -22.64
CA ALA A 106 23.41 6.97 -21.42
C ALA A 106 24.40 5.95 -20.80
N PRO A 107 24.67 6.02 -19.48
CA PRO A 107 25.62 5.12 -18.85
C PRO A 107 25.16 3.65 -18.91
N SER A 108 26.12 2.73 -18.98
CA SER A 108 25.90 1.28 -18.83
C SER A 108 25.57 0.93 -17.38
N ASP A 109 25.11 -0.30 -17.11
CA ASP A 109 24.76 -0.73 -15.75
C ASP A 109 25.97 -0.69 -14.82
N ASP A 110 27.12 -1.22 -15.28
CA ASP A 110 28.37 -1.19 -14.51
C ASP A 110 28.83 0.24 -14.18
N ALA A 111 28.74 1.15 -15.16
CA ALA A 111 29.11 2.55 -14.96
C ALA A 111 28.14 3.25 -14.00
N TRP A 112 26.84 2.95 -14.12
CA TRP A 112 25.82 3.51 -13.25
C TRP A 112 25.97 3.05 -11.80
N GLU A 113 26.27 1.76 -11.57
CA GLU A 113 26.44 1.22 -10.22
C GLU A 113 27.62 1.87 -9.49
N GLN A 114 28.71 2.14 -10.21
CA GLN A 114 29.91 2.78 -9.68
C GLN A 114 29.77 4.31 -9.50
N MET A 115 28.74 4.93 -10.08
CA MET A 115 28.54 6.39 -9.97
C MET A 115 28.10 6.79 -8.56
N PRO A 116 28.71 7.83 -7.97
CA PRO A 116 28.24 8.38 -6.72
C PRO A 116 26.85 9.04 -6.89
N GLN A 117 26.06 9.05 -5.82
CA GLN A 117 24.66 9.50 -5.86
C GLN A 117 24.47 10.91 -6.44
N HIS A 118 25.35 11.85 -6.10
CA HIS A 118 25.29 13.23 -6.62
C HIS A 118 25.50 13.30 -8.13
N ALA A 119 26.34 12.43 -8.70
CA ALA A 119 26.57 12.37 -10.14
C ALA A 119 25.33 11.81 -10.87
N LYS A 120 24.69 10.78 -10.29
CA LYS A 120 23.40 10.25 -10.78
C LYS A 120 22.33 11.35 -10.79
N ILE A 121 22.19 12.10 -9.69
CA ILE A 121 21.26 13.22 -9.59
C ILE A 121 21.53 14.26 -10.68
N ALA A 122 22.77 14.73 -10.80
CA ALA A 122 23.14 15.76 -11.77
C ALA A 122 22.82 15.32 -13.21
N LEU A 123 23.16 14.08 -13.55
CA LEU A 123 22.93 13.52 -14.89
C LEU A 123 21.42 13.42 -15.21
N ILE A 124 20.61 13.01 -14.23
CA ILE A 124 19.15 12.97 -14.40
C ILE A 124 18.57 14.39 -14.55
N LEU A 125 19.02 15.36 -13.74
CA LEU A 125 18.55 16.75 -13.84
C LEU A 125 18.93 17.37 -15.19
N MET A 126 20.12 17.07 -15.71
CA MET A 126 20.53 17.48 -17.06
C MET A 126 19.62 16.89 -18.13
N TYR A 127 19.30 15.61 -18.05
CA TYR A 127 18.37 14.96 -18.98
C TYR A 127 16.95 15.54 -18.91
N GLN A 128 16.46 15.85 -17.71
CA GLN A 128 15.18 16.53 -17.52
C GLN A 128 15.16 17.93 -18.14
N ALA A 129 16.22 18.71 -17.94
CA ALA A 129 16.34 20.03 -18.55
C ALA A 129 16.33 19.94 -20.09
N LEU A 130 17.01 18.93 -20.65
CA LEU A 130 17.06 18.71 -22.09
C LEU A 130 15.71 18.30 -22.70
N THR A 131 14.96 17.43 -22.00
CA THR A 131 13.72 16.84 -22.53
C THR A 131 12.44 17.50 -22.01
N ASN A 132 12.57 18.45 -21.09
CA ASN A 132 11.48 19.06 -20.32
C ASN A 132 10.57 18.03 -19.61
N LYS A 133 11.10 16.84 -19.32
CA LYS A 133 10.41 15.78 -18.55
C LYS A 133 10.69 15.97 -17.06
N ARG A 134 9.73 15.62 -16.20
CA ARG A 134 9.94 15.48 -14.75
C ARG A 134 10.13 14.00 -14.42
N LEU A 135 11.33 13.60 -13.98
CA LEU A 135 11.69 12.20 -13.72
C LEU A 135 12.13 11.95 -12.27
N LEU A 136 12.54 13.01 -11.58
CA LEU A 136 12.83 13.07 -10.16
C LEU A 136 11.73 13.97 -9.61
N GLU A 137 10.67 13.35 -9.12
CA GLU A 137 9.80 14.05 -8.18
C GLU A 137 10.53 14.02 -6.85
N VAL A 138 11.26 15.10 -6.57
CA VAL A 138 11.58 15.40 -5.18
C VAL A 138 10.23 15.68 -4.54
N SER A 139 9.69 14.70 -3.82
CA SER A 139 8.56 14.92 -2.94
C SER A 139 8.89 16.16 -2.14
N LYS A 140 8.18 17.26 -2.41
CA LYS A 140 8.14 18.38 -1.49
C LYS A 140 7.55 17.80 -0.23
N VAL A 141 8.41 17.45 0.73
CA VAL A 141 7.99 17.33 2.11
C VAL A 141 7.24 18.64 2.36
N PRO A 142 5.93 18.61 2.70
CA PRO A 142 5.25 19.84 3.05
C PRO A 142 6.08 20.47 4.15
N ALA A 143 6.61 21.66 3.90
CA ALA A 143 7.36 22.40 4.90
C ALA A 143 6.50 22.38 6.16
N GLN A 144 7.03 21.80 7.24
CA GLN A 144 6.36 21.93 8.51
C GLN A 144 6.19 23.44 8.73
N PRO A 145 4.98 23.92 9.04
CA PRO A 145 4.81 25.33 9.36
C PRO A 145 5.82 25.63 10.46
N GLU A 146 6.72 26.58 10.19
CA GLU A 146 7.59 27.13 11.21
C GLU A 146 6.67 27.60 12.33
N GLU A 147 6.78 26.97 13.49
CA GLU A 147 6.12 27.47 14.68
C GLU A 147 6.69 28.87 14.91
N ASP A 148 5.87 29.88 14.58
CA ASP A 148 6.09 31.26 15.00
C ASP A 148 6.25 31.24 16.52
N ASN A 149 7.50 31.28 16.97
CA ASN A 149 7.82 31.66 18.33
C ASN A 149 7.45 33.13 18.47
N ALA A 150 6.18 33.37 18.81
CA ALA A 150 5.73 34.67 19.27
C ALA A 150 6.40 34.96 20.62
N GLU A 151 7.34 35.91 20.61
CA GLU A 151 7.81 36.64 21.79
C GLU A 151 6.70 37.48 22.43
#